data_AF-A0A440AQH3-F1
#
_entry.id   AF-A0A440AQH3-F1
#
_cell.length_a   1.000
_cell.length_b   1.000
_cell.length_c   1.000
_cell.angle_alpha   90.00
_cell.angle_beta   90.00
_cell.angle_gamma   90.00
#
_symmetry.space_group_name_H-M   'P 1'
#
loop_
_entity.id
_entity.type
_entity.pdbx_description
1 polymer ?
#
loop_
_entity_poly.entity_id
_entity_poly.type
_entity_poly.pdbx_seq_one_letter_code
_entity_poly.pdbx_strand_id
1 'polypeptide(L)'
;METGIATTPFGRRPMSLAMLAAQNDSKEIAEGKAVDKWQVYRDLCEGKAFVGIGDRSLAVLAALLSFYPDTELSEENGLVVFPSNKQLVLRSHGMSEVTLRRHLATLVDSGLIVRRDSPNGKRYARKGRGGGLEEAFGFSLAPVLARADEFAEAAERVRADNRALRLMRERITLHR
;
A
#
# COMPACT_ATOMS: atom_id res chain seq x y z
N MET A 1 -22.53 14.20 -1.56
CA MET A 1 -21.96 14.51 -0.25
C MET A 1 -21.09 13.34 0.16
N GLU A 2 -19.79 13.42 -0.14
CA GLU A 2 -18.82 12.41 0.27
C GLU A 2 -18.71 12.40 1.78
N THR A 3 -19.22 11.36 2.42
CA THR A 3 -18.91 11.11 3.82
C THR A 3 -17.47 10.59 3.87
N GLY A 4 -16.52 11.52 3.90
CA GLY A 4 -15.12 11.21 4.20
C GLY A 4 -15.04 10.65 5.61
N ILE A 5 -15.13 9.32 5.74
CA ILE A 5 -14.97 8.62 7.01
C ILE A 5 -13.53 8.86 7.45
N ALA A 6 -13.32 9.85 8.32
CA ALA A 6 -12.08 9.99 9.07
C ALA A 6 -11.93 8.72 9.92
N THR A 7 -11.05 7.81 9.50
CA THR A 7 -10.86 6.54 10.21
C THR A 7 -9.98 6.82 11.42
N THR A 8 -10.63 7.02 12.57
CA THR A 8 -9.93 7.05 13.84
C THR A 8 -9.53 5.62 14.22
N PRO A 9 -8.28 5.38 14.66
CA PRO A 9 -7.84 4.04 15.03
C PRO A 9 -8.69 3.43 16.14
N PHE A 10 -9.19 2.21 15.94
CA PHE A 10 -10.00 1.52 16.95
C PHE A 10 -9.12 0.94 18.07
N GLY A 11 -9.63 0.93 19.32
CA GLY A 11 -9.03 0.20 20.44
C GLY A 11 -7.78 0.83 21.06
N ARG A 12 -7.88 2.08 21.55
CA ARG A 12 -6.82 2.84 22.26
C ARG A 12 -5.52 3.06 21.48
N ARG A 13 -5.53 2.85 20.16
CA ARG A 13 -4.35 3.14 19.33
C ARG A 13 -4.21 4.66 19.11
N PRO A 14 -3.02 5.23 19.32
CA PRO A 14 -2.78 6.62 19.01
C PRO A 14 -2.82 6.85 17.50
N MET A 15 -3.33 8.00 17.07
CA MET A 15 -3.26 8.46 15.69
C MET A 15 -1.85 9.02 15.41
N SER A 16 -1.17 8.55 14.37
CA SER A 16 0.14 9.08 13.96
C SER A 16 -0.01 10.11 12.82
N LEU A 17 1.00 10.97 12.65
CA LEU A 17 1.03 11.96 11.56
C LEU A 17 0.99 11.26 10.19
N ALA A 18 1.70 10.14 10.03
CA ALA A 18 1.69 9.35 8.80
C ALA A 18 0.29 8.79 8.48
N MET A 19 -0.49 8.40 9.50
CA MET A 19 -1.88 7.97 9.30
C MET A 19 -2.80 9.12 8.86
N LEU A 20 -2.54 10.34 9.33
CA LEU A 20 -3.29 11.52 8.92
C LEU A 20 -2.93 11.95 7.49
N ALA A 21 -1.64 12.00 7.17
CA ALA A 21 -1.14 12.28 5.83
C ALA A 21 -1.71 11.29 4.81
N ALA A 22 -1.58 9.98 5.07
CA ALA A 22 -2.13 8.95 4.18
C ALA A 22 -3.66 9.08 3.98
N GLN A 23 -4.40 9.56 4.99
CA GLN A 23 -5.83 9.85 4.87
C GLN A 23 -6.13 11.10 4.05
N ASN A 24 -5.27 12.12 4.09
CA ASN A 24 -5.40 13.32 3.27
C ASN A 24 -4.97 13.06 1.83
N ASP A 25 -3.84 12.41 1.59
CA ASP A 25 -3.34 12.07 0.25
C ASP A 25 -4.35 11.20 -0.50
N SER A 26 -5.04 10.30 0.22
CA SER A 26 -6.12 9.48 -0.35
C SER A 26 -7.35 10.29 -0.79
N LYS A 27 -7.49 11.55 -0.37
CA LYS A 27 -8.56 12.46 -0.82
C LYS A 27 -8.13 13.37 -1.97
N GLU A 28 -6.83 13.44 -2.24
CA GLU A 28 -6.24 14.28 -3.30
C GLU A 28 -5.89 13.46 -4.56
N ILE A 29 -6.46 12.27 -4.70
CA ILE A 29 -6.31 11.45 -5.90
C ILE A 29 -6.98 12.18 -7.05
N ALA A 30 -6.22 12.44 -8.12
CA ALA A 30 -6.78 13.07 -9.32
C ALA A 30 -7.89 12.20 -9.91
N GLU A 31 -8.99 12.84 -10.32
CA GLU A 31 -10.12 12.15 -10.93
C GLU A 31 -9.66 11.33 -12.16
N GLY A 32 -10.00 10.05 -12.19
CA GLY A 32 -9.59 9.12 -13.25
C GLY A 32 -8.15 8.60 -13.13
N LYS A 33 -7.41 8.87 -12.05
CA LYS A 33 -6.08 8.28 -11.83
C LYS A 33 -6.19 6.77 -11.72
N ALA A 34 -5.48 6.06 -12.61
CA ALA A 34 -5.37 4.62 -12.63
C ALA A 34 -3.92 4.19 -12.83
N VAL A 35 -3.47 3.16 -12.11
CA VAL A 35 -2.11 2.64 -12.22
C VAL A 35 -2.09 1.11 -12.12
N ASP A 36 -1.24 0.45 -12.90
CA ASP A 36 -1.03 -1.00 -12.79
C ASP A 36 -0.45 -1.34 -11.41
N LYS A 37 -1.16 -2.18 -10.65
CA LYS A 37 -0.81 -2.51 -9.26
C LYS A 37 0.54 -3.20 -9.14
N TRP A 38 0.93 -3.98 -10.15
CA TRP A 38 2.19 -4.72 -10.14
C TRP A 38 3.36 -3.86 -10.61
N GLN A 39 3.13 -2.86 -11.46
CA GLN A 39 4.10 -1.83 -11.78
C GLN A 39 4.46 -1.03 -10.54
N VAL A 40 3.47 -0.48 -9.83
CA VAL A 40 3.71 0.27 -8.58
C VAL A 40 4.41 -0.61 -7.53
N TYR A 41 4.04 -1.89 -7.43
CA TYR A 41 4.73 -2.82 -6.53
C TYR A 41 6.21 -3.03 -6.91
N ARG A 42 6.54 -3.11 -8.22
CA ARG A 42 7.94 -3.20 -8.67
C ARG A 42 8.71 -1.92 -8.34
N ASP A 43 8.11 -0.76 -8.58
CA ASP A 43 8.73 0.52 -8.26
C ASP A 43 8.99 0.65 -6.76
N LEU A 44 8.05 0.20 -5.90
CA LEU A 44 8.26 0.08 -4.46
C LEU A 44 9.37 -0.90 -4.09
N CYS A 45 9.50 -2.04 -4.78
CA CYS A 45 10.60 -2.98 -4.54
C CYS A 45 11.97 -2.37 -4.85
N GLU A 46 12.08 -1.61 -5.94
CA GLU A 46 13.31 -0.93 -6.35
C GLU A 46 13.61 0.26 -5.44
N GLY A 47 12.62 1.10 -5.15
CA GLY A 47 12.70 2.30 -4.33
C GLY A 47 12.59 2.08 -2.82
N LYS A 48 12.55 0.82 -2.34
CA LYS A 48 12.25 0.47 -0.93
C LYS A 48 13.12 1.18 0.11
N ALA A 49 14.36 1.49 -0.25
CA ALA A 49 15.30 2.21 0.61
C ALA A 49 14.87 3.68 0.84
N PHE A 50 14.34 4.35 -0.19
CA PHE A 50 13.81 5.71 -0.10
C PHE A 50 12.50 5.77 0.69
N VAL A 51 11.66 4.75 0.54
CA VAL A 51 10.37 4.63 1.24
C VAL A 51 10.53 4.13 2.68
N GLY A 52 11.71 3.60 3.03
CA GLY A 52 12.02 3.12 4.38
C GLY A 52 11.32 1.81 4.74
N ILE A 53 11.06 0.93 3.75
CA ILE A 53 10.32 -0.31 3.96
C ILE A 53 11.13 -1.57 3.65
N GLY A 54 10.93 -2.63 4.45
CA GLY A 54 11.62 -3.90 4.29
C GLY A 54 10.85 -4.93 3.44
N ASP A 55 11.57 -5.92 2.92
CA ASP A 55 11.06 -6.95 2.00
C ASP A 55 9.88 -7.76 2.56
N ARG A 56 9.88 -8.04 3.87
CA ARG A 56 8.77 -8.75 4.50
C ARG A 56 7.48 -7.94 4.52
N SER A 57 7.57 -6.62 4.66
CA SER A 57 6.40 -5.74 4.56
C SER A 57 5.93 -5.63 3.11
N LEU A 58 6.85 -5.58 2.14
CA LEU A 58 6.52 -5.64 0.71
C LEU A 58 5.81 -6.96 0.34
N ALA A 59 6.24 -8.10 0.87
CA ALA A 59 5.54 -9.38 0.66
C ALA A 59 4.09 -9.34 1.18
N VAL A 60 3.83 -8.65 2.29
CA VAL A 60 2.47 -8.45 2.80
C VAL A 60 1.68 -7.49 1.90
N LEU A 61 2.30 -6.44 1.38
CA LEU A 61 1.68 -5.53 0.41
C LEU A 61 1.30 -6.28 -0.88
N ALA A 62 2.19 -7.10 -1.44
CA ALA A 62 1.90 -7.95 -2.59
C ALA A 62 0.70 -8.87 -2.33
N ALA A 63 0.66 -9.49 -1.14
CA ALA A 63 -0.47 -10.31 -0.73
C ALA A 63 -1.78 -9.52 -0.66
N LEU A 64 -1.76 -8.25 -0.19
CA LEU A 64 -2.94 -7.38 -0.20
C LEU A 64 -3.38 -7.02 -1.63
N LEU A 65 -2.44 -6.61 -2.49
CA LEU A 65 -2.71 -6.27 -3.90
C LEU A 65 -3.31 -7.44 -4.68
N SER A 66 -2.99 -8.68 -4.32
CA SER A 66 -3.55 -9.86 -4.97
C SER A 66 -5.01 -10.16 -4.57
N PHE A 67 -5.57 -9.48 -3.56
CA PHE A 67 -7.02 -9.52 -3.26
C PHE A 67 -7.81 -8.43 -3.95
N TYR A 68 -7.14 -7.43 -4.51
CA TYR A 68 -7.77 -6.45 -5.36
C TYR A 68 -8.07 -7.10 -6.72
N PRO A 69 -9.34 -7.09 -7.18
CA PRO A 69 -9.78 -7.91 -8.32
C PRO A 69 -9.15 -7.47 -9.64
N ASP A 70 -9.06 -6.17 -9.87
CA ASP A 70 -8.60 -5.62 -11.14
C ASP A 70 -7.07 -5.49 -11.20
N THR A 71 -6.54 -5.33 -12.40
CA THR A 71 -5.10 -5.09 -12.60
C THR A 71 -4.72 -3.64 -12.25
N GLU A 72 -5.62 -2.70 -12.56
CA GLU A 72 -5.41 -1.28 -12.34
C GLU A 72 -6.07 -0.81 -11.04
N LEU A 73 -5.28 -0.20 -10.16
CA LEU A 73 -5.78 0.51 -8.99
C LEU A 73 -6.45 1.80 -9.48
N SER A 74 -7.74 1.95 -9.21
CA SER A 74 -8.52 3.15 -9.51
C SER A 74 -9.58 3.36 -8.44
N GLU A 75 -10.03 4.60 -8.24
CA GLU A 75 -11.09 4.89 -7.27
C GLU A 75 -12.43 4.27 -7.68
N GLU A 76 -12.67 4.13 -8.99
CA GLU A 76 -13.91 3.58 -9.57
C GLU A 76 -14.21 2.14 -9.10
N ASN A 77 -13.16 1.33 -8.93
CA ASN A 77 -13.28 -0.08 -8.56
C ASN A 77 -13.26 -0.31 -7.03
N GLY A 78 -13.11 0.75 -6.24
CA GLY A 78 -13.06 0.70 -4.78
C GLY A 78 -11.74 0.14 -4.25
N LEU A 79 -11.00 0.97 -3.50
CA LEU A 79 -9.62 0.67 -3.10
C LEU A 79 -9.48 -0.10 -1.78
N VAL A 80 -10.54 -0.74 -1.28
CA VAL A 80 -10.53 -1.40 0.04
C VAL A 80 -10.58 -2.91 -0.10
N VAL A 81 -9.54 -3.60 0.41
CA VAL A 81 -9.47 -5.06 0.47
C VAL A 81 -9.67 -5.56 1.90
N PHE A 82 -10.38 -6.67 2.07
CA PHE A 82 -10.73 -7.23 3.39
C PHE A 82 -10.35 -8.71 3.57
N PRO A 83 -9.10 -9.12 3.27
CA PRO A 83 -8.70 -10.51 3.41
C PRO A 83 -8.60 -10.95 4.88
N SER A 84 -8.86 -12.23 5.11
CA SER A 84 -8.60 -12.87 6.40
C SER A 84 -7.09 -13.01 6.65
N ASN A 85 -6.67 -13.00 7.93
CA ASN A 85 -5.25 -13.21 8.27
C ASN A 85 -4.74 -14.56 7.75
N LYS A 86 -5.57 -15.62 7.76
CA LYS A 86 -5.22 -16.93 7.22
C LYS A 86 -4.85 -16.87 5.74
N GLN A 87 -5.64 -16.17 4.92
CA GLN A 87 -5.35 -16.04 3.50
C GLN A 87 -4.16 -15.11 3.22
N LEU A 88 -3.99 -14.05 4.02
CA LEU A 88 -2.80 -13.20 3.95
C LEU A 88 -1.52 -13.99 4.25
N VAL A 89 -1.52 -14.80 5.30
CA VAL A 89 -0.39 -15.69 5.63
C VAL A 89 -0.03 -16.58 4.44
N LEU A 90 -1.03 -17.22 3.83
CA LEU A 90 -0.82 -18.10 2.67
C LEU A 90 -0.13 -17.37 1.50
N ARG A 91 -0.54 -16.13 1.21
CA ARG A 91 -0.02 -15.34 0.09
C ARG A 91 1.25 -14.55 0.41
N SER A 92 1.62 -14.46 1.68
CA SER A 92 2.85 -13.80 2.16
C SER A 92 3.92 -14.82 2.57
N HIS A 93 4.05 -15.89 1.77
CA HIS A 93 5.04 -16.95 1.93
C HIS A 93 4.98 -17.70 3.28
N GLY A 94 3.80 -17.86 3.86
CA GLY A 94 3.60 -18.68 5.05
C GLY A 94 4.13 -18.05 6.35
N MET A 95 4.32 -16.73 6.40
CA MET A 95 4.77 -16.07 7.64
C MET A 95 3.79 -16.26 8.80
N SER A 96 4.28 -16.30 10.04
CA SER A 96 3.40 -16.42 11.21
C SER A 96 2.41 -15.25 11.31
N GLU A 97 1.24 -15.47 11.92
CA GLU A 97 0.25 -14.41 12.10
C GLU A 97 0.76 -13.24 12.97
N VAL A 98 1.65 -13.51 13.93
CA VAL A 98 2.30 -12.47 14.74
C VAL A 98 3.18 -11.58 13.86
N THR A 99 3.98 -12.21 12.98
CA THR A 99 4.82 -11.52 12.01
C THR A 99 4.00 -10.73 11.00
N LEU A 100 2.92 -11.31 10.48
CA LEU A 100 1.98 -10.63 9.58
C LEU A 100 1.41 -9.38 10.23
N ARG A 101 0.92 -9.47 11.47
CA ARG A 101 0.35 -8.31 12.19
C ARG A 101 1.37 -7.20 12.40
N ARG A 102 2.63 -7.55 12.65
CA ARG A 102 3.73 -6.58 12.76
C ARG A 102 3.96 -5.85 11.45
N HIS A 103 4.05 -6.58 10.33
CA HIS A 103 4.28 -5.97 9.02
C HIS A 103 3.07 -5.18 8.50
N LEU A 104 1.85 -5.60 8.83
CA LEU A 104 0.66 -4.77 8.60
C LEU A 104 0.72 -3.45 9.37
N ALA A 105 1.22 -3.46 10.62
CA ALA A 105 1.44 -2.22 11.36
C ALA A 105 2.51 -1.37 10.67
N THR A 106 3.64 -1.96 10.25
CA THR A 106 4.67 -1.23 9.49
C THR A 106 4.13 -0.58 8.22
N LEU A 107 3.27 -1.26 7.45
CA LEU A 107 2.67 -0.70 6.24
C LEU A 107 1.72 0.48 6.54
N VAL A 108 1.01 0.42 7.68
CA VAL A 108 0.15 1.52 8.14
C VAL A 108 1.00 2.69 8.64
N ASP A 109 2.04 2.40 9.43
CA ASP A 109 2.93 3.41 9.99
C ASP A 109 3.74 4.13 8.92
N SER A 110 4.06 3.45 7.80
CA SER A 110 4.71 4.05 6.62
C SER A 110 3.72 4.77 5.69
N GLY A 111 2.43 4.77 6.03
CA GLY A 111 1.37 5.40 5.23
C GLY A 111 1.14 4.74 3.86
N LEU A 112 1.58 3.50 3.65
CA LEU A 112 1.34 2.78 2.39
C LEU A 112 -0.07 2.18 2.32
N ILE A 113 -0.67 1.89 3.48
CA ILE A 113 -2.07 1.46 3.56
C ILE A 113 -2.76 2.17 4.71
N VAL A 114 -4.08 2.38 4.60
CA VAL A 114 -4.91 2.85 5.72
C VAL A 114 -5.77 1.71 6.22
N ARG A 115 -5.81 1.51 7.53
CA ARG A 115 -6.68 0.51 8.13
C ARG A 115 -8.07 1.09 8.38
N ARG A 116 -9.09 0.51 7.75
CA ARG A 116 -10.50 0.83 7.97
C ARG A 116 -11.09 -0.17 8.97
N ASP A 117 -10.99 0.14 10.26
CA ASP A 117 -11.52 -0.72 11.32
C ASP A 117 -13.06 -0.68 11.38
N SER A 118 -13.69 -1.84 11.60
CA SER A 118 -15.11 -1.89 11.92
C SER A 118 -15.35 -1.67 13.42
N PRO A 119 -16.57 -1.27 13.83
CA PRO A 119 -16.94 -1.13 15.24
C PRO A 119 -16.76 -2.42 16.05
N ASN A 120 -16.77 -3.59 15.40
CA ASN A 120 -16.61 -4.90 16.03
C ASN A 120 -15.20 -5.50 15.85
N GLY A 121 -14.26 -4.74 15.27
CA GLY A 121 -12.87 -5.18 15.03
C GLY A 121 -12.70 -6.27 13.97
N LYS A 122 -13.76 -6.64 13.24
CA LYS A 122 -13.74 -7.62 12.13
C LYS A 122 -13.59 -6.93 10.77
N ARG A 123 -13.08 -7.63 9.76
CA ARG A 123 -13.02 -7.14 8.38
C ARG A 123 -14.17 -7.73 7.57
N TYR A 124 -15.02 -6.89 6.98
CA TYR A 124 -16.16 -7.28 6.15
C TYR A 124 -16.63 -6.09 5.31
N ALA A 125 -17.31 -6.37 4.21
CA ALA A 125 -18.08 -5.38 3.46
C ALA A 125 -19.56 -5.48 3.84
N ARG A 126 -20.25 -4.35 3.96
CA ARG A 126 -21.69 -4.29 4.19
C ARG A 126 -22.34 -3.48 3.09
N LYS A 127 -23.21 -4.11 2.30
CA LYS A 127 -24.16 -3.38 1.46
C LYS A 127 -25.18 -2.66 2.35
N GLY A 128 -25.37 -1.36 2.14
CA GLY A 128 -26.36 -0.57 2.84
C GLY A 128 -27.78 -1.15 2.63
N ARG A 129 -28.66 -1.00 3.62
CA ARG A 129 -30.03 -1.57 3.63
C ARG A 129 -30.96 -1.04 2.51
N GLY A 130 -30.49 -0.16 1.64
CA GLY A 130 -31.26 0.40 0.52
C GLY A 130 -30.51 0.41 -0.82
N GLY A 131 -29.51 -0.46 -1.00
CA GLY A 131 -28.68 -0.46 -2.22
C GLY A 131 -27.67 0.69 -2.30
N GLY A 132 -27.59 1.54 -1.27
CA GLY A 132 -26.55 2.56 -1.13
C GLY A 132 -25.20 2.00 -0.70
N LEU A 133 -24.16 2.81 -0.94
CA LEU A 133 -22.72 2.62 -0.75
C LEU A 133 -22.32 1.45 0.16
N GLU A 134 -21.44 0.60 -0.37
CA GLU A 134 -20.85 -0.52 0.35
C GLU A 134 -19.83 -0.01 1.37
N GLU A 135 -20.15 -0.12 2.66
CA GLU A 135 -19.18 0.16 3.73
C GLU A 135 -18.20 -1.00 3.81
N ALA A 136 -16.96 -0.78 3.33
CA ALA A 136 -15.89 -1.76 3.37
C ALA A 136 -14.96 -1.52 4.57
N PHE A 137 -14.87 -2.50 5.47
CA PHE A 137 -13.97 -2.51 6.63
C PHE A 137 -12.80 -3.48 6.39
N GLY A 138 -11.60 -2.95 6.22
CA GLY A 138 -10.42 -3.68 5.75
C GLY A 138 -9.17 -2.80 5.68
N PHE A 139 -8.42 -2.91 4.58
CA PHE A 139 -7.27 -2.07 4.28
C PHE A 139 -7.51 -1.29 2.99
N SER A 140 -7.38 0.02 3.06
CA SER A 140 -7.39 0.91 1.90
C SER A 140 -6.01 0.94 1.24
N LEU A 141 -6.00 0.70 -0.06
CA LEU A 141 -4.86 0.83 -0.97
C LEU A 141 -4.77 2.23 -1.60
N ALA A 142 -5.69 3.15 -1.25
CA ALA A 142 -5.70 4.51 -1.77
C ALA A 142 -4.37 5.26 -1.64
N PRO A 143 -3.58 5.14 -0.55
CA PRO A 143 -2.27 5.78 -0.49
C PRO A 143 -1.27 5.26 -1.55
N VAL A 144 -1.38 3.98 -1.94
CA VAL A 144 -0.54 3.40 -2.99
C VAL A 144 -0.84 4.05 -4.34
N LEU A 145 -2.12 4.29 -4.63
CA LEU A 145 -2.54 4.98 -5.85
C LEU A 145 -2.14 6.46 -5.84
N ALA A 146 -2.40 7.15 -4.72
CA ALA A 146 -2.09 8.57 -4.57
C ALA A 146 -0.59 8.84 -4.82
N ARG A 147 0.28 8.04 -4.19
CA ARG A 147 1.74 8.19 -4.20
C ARG A 147 2.46 7.39 -5.29
N ALA A 148 1.74 6.84 -6.27
CA ALA A 148 2.33 6.02 -7.32
C ALA A 148 3.50 6.70 -8.05
N ASP A 149 3.36 8.00 -8.32
CA ASP A 149 4.38 8.79 -9.03
C ASP A 149 5.65 8.96 -8.18
N GLU A 150 5.50 9.18 -6.87
CA GLU A 150 6.62 9.25 -5.91
C GLU A 150 7.44 7.95 -5.94
N PHE A 151 6.77 6.80 -6.00
CA PHE A 151 7.45 5.50 -6.04
C PHE A 151 8.16 5.28 -7.37
N ALA A 152 7.55 5.68 -8.49
CA ALA A 152 8.17 5.62 -9.81
C ALA A 152 9.45 6.50 -9.87
N GLU A 153 9.40 7.72 -9.33
CA GLU A 153 10.56 8.60 -9.23
C GLU A 153 11.68 8.02 -8.36
N ALA A 154 11.34 7.42 -7.22
CA ALA A 154 12.29 6.75 -6.34
C ALA A 154 12.97 5.56 -7.06
N ALA A 155 12.19 4.76 -7.80
CA ALA A 155 12.73 3.65 -8.58
C ALA A 155 13.66 4.13 -9.70
N GLU A 156 13.28 5.18 -10.44
CA GLU A 156 14.13 5.77 -11.48
C GLU A 156 15.44 6.32 -10.90
N ARG A 157 15.42 6.92 -9.71
CA ARG A 157 16.63 7.37 -9.02
C ARG A 157 17.58 6.21 -8.77
N VAL A 158 17.08 5.11 -8.20
CA VAL A 158 17.87 3.89 -7.95
C VAL A 158 18.44 3.34 -9.25
N ARG A 159 17.63 3.28 -10.32
CA ARG A 159 18.10 2.80 -11.63
C ARG A 159 19.17 3.71 -12.22
N ALA A 160 19.03 5.03 -12.10
CA ALA A 160 20.03 6.00 -12.56
C ALA A 160 21.36 5.85 -11.81
N ASP A 161 21.31 5.72 -10.49
CA ASP A 161 22.50 5.57 -9.64
C ASP A 161 23.24 4.25 -9.96
N ASN A 162 22.51 3.16 -10.16
CA ASN A 162 23.07 1.87 -10.56
C ASN A 162 23.73 1.93 -11.95
N ARG A 163 23.12 2.64 -12.91
CA ARG A 163 23.71 2.86 -14.24
C ARG A 163 25.01 3.67 -14.14
N ALA A 164 25.02 4.75 -13.35
CA ALA A 164 26.21 5.56 -13.15
C ALA A 164 27.36 4.76 -12.52
N LEU A 165 27.07 3.99 -11.47
CA LEU A 165 28.05 3.13 -10.81
C LEU A 165 28.63 2.09 -11.76
N ARG A 166 27.79 1.49 -12.62
CA ARG A 166 28.23 0.52 -13.63
C ARG A 166 29.20 1.16 -14.63
N LEU A 167 28.86 2.32 -15.19
CA LEU A 167 29.72 3.03 -16.14
C LEU A 167 31.07 3.44 -15.52
N MET A 168 31.07 3.85 -14.25
CA MET A 168 32.30 4.16 -13.52
C MET A 168 33.19 2.92 -13.35
N ARG A 169 32.60 1.77 -13.00
CA ARG A 169 33.33 0.50 -12.87
C ARG A 169 33.91 0.04 -14.21
N GLU A 170 33.14 0.16 -15.30
CA GLU A 170 33.60 -0.16 -16.65
C GLU A 170 34.81 0.72 -17.05
N ARG A 171 34.77 2.03 -16.79
CA ARG A 171 35.91 2.93 -17.03
C ARG A 171 37.17 2.54 -16.24
N ILE A 172 37.03 2.21 -14.95
CA ILE A 172 38.18 1.78 -14.13
C ILE A 172 38.78 0.47 -14.68
N THR A 173 37.92 -0.45 -15.13
CA THR A 173 38.35 -1.75 -15.67
C THR A 173 39.07 -1.61 -17.01
N LEU A 174 38.65 -0.66 -17.86
CA LEU A 174 39.27 -0.38 -19.16
C LEU A 174 40.61 0.36 -19.06
N HIS A 175 40.93 0.97 -17.92
CA HIS A 175 42.18 1.69 -17.67
C HIS A 175 43.15 0.94 -16.76
N ARG A 176 42.94 -0.37 -16.56
CA ARG A 176 43.85 -1.30 -15.89
C ARG A 176 44.50 -2.21 -16.93
#